data_AF-A0A7C4HAI3-F1
#
_entry.id   AF-A0A7C4HAI3-F1
#
_cell.length_a   1.000
_cell.length_b   1.000
_cell.length_c   1.000
_cell.angle_alpha   90.00
_cell.angle_beta   90.00
_cell.angle_gamma   90.00
#
_symmetry.space_group_name_H-M   'P 1'
#
loop_
_entity.id
_entity.type
_entity.pdbx_description
1 polymer ?
#
loop_
_entity_poly.entity_id
_entity_poly.type
_entity_poly.pdbx_seq_one_letter_code
_entity_poly.pdbx_strand_id
1 'polypeptide(L)' 'VIERSIKVKEIEEEADDVKWKLLRAIFSYKSEIDVLTLLELKDFLLTLDEIADAAARSSEVLIKIATKVRA' A
#
# COMPACT_ATOMS: atom_id res chain seq x y z
N VAL A 1 -16.49 -2.01 -13.78
CA VAL A 1 -16.24 -1.51 -12.40
C VAL A 1 -15.71 -2.62 -11.51
N ILE A 2 -16.44 -3.73 -11.32
CA ILE A 2 -16.00 -4.86 -10.48
C ILE A 2 -14.59 -5.34 -10.83
N GLU A 3 -14.31 -5.66 -12.10
CA GLU A 3 -12.97 -6.10 -12.55
C GLU A 3 -11.86 -5.10 -12.21
N ARG A 4 -12.10 -3.80 -12.46
CA ARG A 4 -11.13 -2.76 -12.11
C ARG A 4 -10.94 -2.65 -10.60
N SER A 5 -12.00 -2.83 -9.82
CA SER A 5 -11.92 -2.81 -8.35
C SER A 5 -11.13 -4.01 -7.80
N ILE A 6 -11.28 -5.20 -8.40
CA ILE A 6 -10.47 -6.38 -8.06
C ILE A 6 -9.00 -6.09 -8.37
N LYS A 7 -8.71 -5.52 -9.54
CA LYS A 7 -7.34 -5.16 -9.92
C LYS A 7 -6.67 -4.17 -8.96
N VAL A 8 -7.42 -3.22 -8.37
CA VAL A 8 -6.86 -2.31 -7.35
C VAL A 8 -6.38 -3.09 -6.12
N LYS A 9 -7.07 -4.18 -5.75
CA LYS A 9 -6.68 -5.03 -4.63
C LYS A 9 -5.41 -5.83 -4.94
N GLU A 10 -5.31 -6.39 -6.14
CA GLU A 10 -4.09 -7.08 -6.61
C GLU A 10 -2.88 -6.12 -6.58
N ILE A 11 -3.07 -4.86 -7.00
CA ILE A 11 -2.01 -3.84 -6.97
C ILE A 11 -1.61 -3.47 -5.53
N GLU A 12 -2.55 -3.44 -4.58
CA GLU A 12 -2.23 -3.20 -3.17
C GLU A 12 -1.44 -4.37 -2.57
N GLU A 13 -1.77 -5.62 -2.89
CA GLU A 13 -0.99 -6.79 -2.49
C GLU A 13 0.46 -6.73 -3.05
N GLU A 14 0.64 -6.31 -4.31
CA GLU A 14 1.96 -6.05 -4.88
C GLU A 14 2.69 -4.89 -4.18
N ALA A 15 1.98 -3.85 -3.77
CA ALA A 15 2.53 -2.71 -3.05
C ALA A 15 3.01 -3.10 -1.64
N ASP A 16 2.28 -3.97 -0.94
CA ASP A 16 2.65 -4.51 0.37
C ASP A 16 3.98 -5.29 0.29
N ASP A 17 4.13 -6.12 -0.73
CA ASP A 17 5.37 -6.84 -1.03
C ASP A 17 6.56 -5.89 -1.28
N VAL A 18 6.31 -4.80 -2.00
CA VAL A 18 7.32 -3.76 -2.27
C VAL A 18 7.67 -3.02 -0.98
N LYS A 19 6.70 -2.67 -0.13
CA LYS A 19 6.94 -2.06 1.19
C LYS A 19 7.90 -2.91 2.01
N TRP A 20 7.68 -4.22 2.12
CA TRP A 20 8.55 -5.08 2.91
C TRP A 20 9.98 -5.15 2.37
N LYS A 21 10.14 -5.15 1.04
CA LYS A 21 11.46 -5.10 0.39
C LYS A 21 12.16 -3.76 0.67
N LEU A 22 11.45 -2.65 0.57
CA LEU A 22 12.00 -1.32 0.80
C LEU A 22 12.31 -1.05 2.28
N LEU A 23 11.48 -1.48 3.23
CA LEU A 23 11.78 -1.38 4.66
C LEU A 23 13.10 -2.09 4.99
N ARG A 24 13.29 -3.32 4.49
CA ARG A 24 14.55 -4.05 4.66
C ARG A 24 15.74 -3.31 4.07
N ALA A 25 15.58 -2.73 2.87
CA ALA A 25 16.62 -1.94 2.23
C ALA A 25 16.97 -0.69 3.04
N ILE A 26 15.98 0.11 3.46
CA ILE A 26 16.16 1.31 4.29
C ILE A 26 16.98 1.00 5.55
N PHE A 27 16.60 -0.04 6.30
CA PHE A 27 17.31 -0.41 7.54
C PHE A 27 18.68 -1.05 7.31
N SER A 28 18.99 -1.50 6.09
CA SER A 28 20.34 -1.96 5.75
C SER A 28 21.36 -0.81 5.73
N TYR A 29 20.91 0.43 5.44
CA TYR A 29 21.75 1.64 5.42
C TYR A 29 21.90 2.32 6.79
N LYS A 30 21.43 1.72 7.89
CA LYS A 30 21.40 2.34 9.24
C LYS A 30 22.76 2.85 9.76
N SER A 31 23.87 2.38 9.22
CA SER A 31 25.24 2.82 9.55
C SER A 31 25.79 3.89 8.61
N GLU A 32 25.10 4.16 7.50
CA GLU A 32 25.52 5.06 6.42
C GLU A 32 24.71 6.37 6.40
N ILE A 33 23.50 6.35 6.94
CA ILE A 33 22.63 7.54 7.06
C ILE A 33 22.36 7.87 8.53
N ASP A 34 22.09 9.14 8.80
CA ASP A 34 21.71 9.56 10.14
C ASP A 34 20.33 9.01 10.53
N VAL A 35 20.10 8.89 11.84
CA VAL A 35 18.89 8.26 12.39
C VAL A 35 17.62 9.02 12.03
N LEU A 36 17.67 10.36 11.93
CA LEU A 36 16.49 11.15 11.60
C LEU A 36 16.08 10.87 10.14
N THR A 37 17.03 10.93 9.20
CA THR A 37 16.77 10.59 7.79
C THR A 37 16.26 9.16 7.63
N LEU A 38 16.80 8.19 8.39
CA LEU A 38 16.33 6.80 8.39
C LEU A 38 14.85 6.69 8.81
N LEU A 39 14.46 7.42 9.85
CA LEU A 39 13.08 7.44 10.35
C LEU A 39 12.14 8.13 9.35
N GLU A 40 12.57 9.25 8.77
CA GLU A 40 11.79 9.97 7.75
C GLU A 40 11.53 9.10 6.51
N LEU A 41 12.52 8.34 6.04
CA LEU A 41 12.34 7.40 4.92
C LEU A 41 11.37 6.27 5.25
N LYS A 42 11.45 5.73 6.47
CA LYS A 42 10.51 4.71 6.95
C LYS A 42 9.09 5.27 7.01
N ASP A 43 8.90 6.46 7.57
CA ASP A 43 7.57 7.06 7.72
C ASP A 43 6.99 7.49 6.35
N PHE A 44 7.83 7.95 5.42
CA PHE A 44 7.45 8.17 4.02
C PHE A 44 6.91 6.89 3.37
N LEU A 45 7.62 5.77 3.52
CA LEU A 45 7.22 4.49 2.96
C LEU A 45 5.90 3.98 3.56
N LEU A 46 5.70 4.13 4.87
CA LEU A 46 4.43 3.78 5.53
C LEU A 46 3.28 4.69 5.07
N THR A 47 3.55 5.96 4.76
CA THR A 47 2.52 6.85 4.22
C THR A 47 2.07 6.39 2.82
N LEU A 48 2.99 5.91 1.98
CA LEU A 48 2.64 5.36 0.66
C LEU A 48 1.77 4.09 0.78
N ASP A 49 2.07 3.25 1.75
CA ASP A 49 1.30 2.04 2.08
C ASP A 49 -0.15 2.40 2.47
N GLU A 50 -0.32 3.36 3.37
CA GLU A 50 -1.65 3.83 3.79
C GLU A 50 -2.50 4.35 2.61
N ILE A 51 -1.87 4.97 1.61
CA ILE A 51 -2.54 5.42 0.38
C ILE A 51 -3.00 4.21 -0.46
N ALA A 52 -2.16 3.19 -0.62
CA ALA A 52 -2.51 1.97 -1.35
C ALA A 52 -3.68 1.24 -0.66
N ASP A 53 -3.61 1.09 0.67
CA ASP A 53 -4.67 0.52 1.51
C ASP A 53 -5.98 1.29 1.39
N ALA A 54 -5.92 2.63 1.38
CA ALA A 54 -7.11 3.46 1.20
C ALA A 54 -7.76 3.24 -0.17
N ALA A 55 -6.95 3.06 -1.23
CA ALA A 55 -7.44 2.76 -2.56
C ALA A 55 -8.11 1.37 -2.62
N ALA A 56 -7.50 0.34 -2.02
CA ALA A 56 -8.07 -1.01 -1.94
C ALA A 56 -9.39 -1.04 -1.15
N ARG A 57 -9.44 -0.38 0.02
CA ARG A 57 -10.68 -0.25 0.80
C ARG A 57 -11.79 0.44 0.00
N SER A 58 -11.46 1.50 -0.74
CA SER A 58 -12.41 2.21 -1.60
C SER A 58 -12.93 1.31 -2.73
N SER A 59 -12.06 0.49 -3.33
CA SER A 59 -12.44 -0.45 -4.38
C SER A 59 -13.38 -1.55 -3.86
N GLU A 60 -13.17 -2.03 -2.64
CA GLU A 60 -14.04 -3.01 -1.97
C GLU A 60 -15.44 -2.46 -1.72
N VAL A 61 -15.55 -1.19 -1.31
CA VAL A 61 -16.85 -0.51 -1.17
C VAL A 61 -17.61 -0.48 -2.50
N LEU A 62 -16.92 -0.19 -3.62
CA LEU A 62 -17.54 -0.22 -4.95
C LEU A 62 -18.02 -1.63 -5.36
N ILE A 63 -17.27 -2.68 -5.01
CA ILE A 63 -17.70 -4.07 -5.25
C ILE A 63 -18.99 -4.35 -4.47
N LYS A 64 -19.03 -4.01 -3.17
CA LYS A 64 -20.22 -4.22 -2.32
C LYS A 64 -21.45 -3.51 -2.87
N ILE A 65 -21.31 -2.27 -3.33
CA ILE A 65 -22.40 -1.51 -3.95
C ILE A 65 -22.86 -2.19 -5.24
N ALA A 66 -21.93 -2.51 -6.15
CA ALA A 66 -22.25 -3.12 -7.44
C ALA A 66 -22.94 -4.50 -7.31
N THR A 67 -22.54 -5.29 -6.31
CA THR A 67 -23.14 -6.61 -6.04
C THR A 67 -24.53 -6.48 -5.44
N LYS A 68 -24.75 -5.53 -4.51
CA LYS A 68 -26.10 -5.26 -3.95
C LYS A 68 -27.09 -4.80 -5.02
N VAL A 69 -26.65 -4.00 -6.00
CA VAL A 69 -27.50 -3.52 -7.10
C VAL A 69 -27.92 -4.64 -8.06
N ARG A 70 -27.19 -5.76 -8.10
CA ARG A 70 -27.47 -6.89 -8.99
C ARG A 70 -28.33 -8.00 -8.37
N ALA A 71 -28.58 -7.94 -7.06
CA ALA A 71 -29.45 -8.87 -6.34
C ALA A 71 -30.89 -8.36 -6.36
#